data_AF-A0A2H6FAR4-F1
#
_entry.id   AF-A0A2H6FAR4-F1
#
_cell.length_a   1.000
_cell.length_b   1.000
_cell.length_c   1.000
_cell.angle_alpha   90.00
_cell.angle_beta   90.00
_cell.angle_gamma   90.00
#
_symmetry.space_group_name_H-M   'P 1'
#
loop_
_entity.id
_entity.type
_entity.pdbx_description
1 polymer ?
#
loop_
_entity_poly.entity_id
_entity_poly.type
_entity_poly.pdbx_seq_one_letter_code
_entity_poly.pdbx_strand_id
1 'polypeptide(L)'
;MRIGDILYFSPKYTFSALQWDNKDCLIAAFRDRVEGFYLNPAEELNHRKYTFASGVMCVTTIDFLARIETCMNNARNRNEKWLKDNIEEFKGRDPSKHSQSLASRFYDEFRNGLVHEGRIKNAGQFSYNFGELVKVEESAMIVNPGFLLKAIKGSFERFIDKVKSDDSAFRSLKCALLRDFRKEVEL
;
A
#
# COMPACT_ATOMS: atom_id res chain seq x y z
N MET A 1 -2.12 17.07 -4.15
CA MET A 1 -3.20 17.80 -3.44
C MET A 1 -2.99 19.28 -3.68
N ARG A 2 -4.00 20.05 -4.09
CA ARG A 2 -3.85 21.50 -4.30
C ARG A 2 -4.53 22.26 -3.15
N ILE A 3 -3.82 23.17 -2.50
CA ILE A 3 -4.36 24.08 -1.49
C ILE A 3 -3.99 25.50 -1.93
N GLY A 4 -5.02 26.29 -2.29
CA GLY A 4 -4.80 27.55 -3.02
C GLY A 4 -4.03 27.28 -4.33
N ASP A 5 -2.95 28.01 -4.53
CA ASP A 5 -2.10 27.87 -5.73
C ASP A 5 -0.96 26.86 -5.56
N ILE A 6 -0.86 26.20 -4.39
CA ILE A 6 0.25 25.31 -4.07
C ILE A 6 -0.14 23.86 -4.37
N LEU A 7 0.63 23.21 -5.25
CA LEU A 7 0.49 21.79 -5.56
C LEU A 7 1.45 20.94 -4.71
N TYR A 8 0.89 20.21 -3.76
CA TYR A 8 1.60 19.35 -2.82
C TYR A 8 1.80 17.93 -3.36
N PHE A 9 3.06 17.48 -3.31
CA PHE A 9 3.47 16.09 -3.52
C PHE A 9 3.26 15.24 -2.26
N SER A 10 3.53 15.80 -1.09
CA SER A 10 3.30 15.20 0.22
C SER A 10 2.85 16.29 1.20
N PRO A 11 2.52 15.98 2.46
CA PRO A 11 2.16 17.02 3.42
C PRO A 11 3.22 18.13 3.57
N LYS A 12 4.52 17.80 3.50
CA LYS A 12 5.61 18.76 3.67
C LYS A 12 6.24 19.25 2.37
N TYR A 13 6.11 18.50 1.27
CA TYR A 13 6.81 18.81 0.02
C TYR A 13 5.83 19.23 -1.08
N THR A 14 6.12 20.36 -1.72
CA THR A 14 5.45 20.78 -2.95
C THR A 14 6.12 20.13 -4.17
N PHE A 15 5.38 19.98 -5.27
CA PHE A 15 5.95 19.47 -6.52
C PHE A 15 7.08 20.36 -7.04
N SER A 16 6.92 21.68 -6.93
CA SER A 16 7.94 22.66 -7.36
C SER A 16 9.24 22.61 -6.54
N ALA A 17 9.19 22.11 -5.31
CA ALA A 17 10.36 21.99 -4.44
C ALA A 17 11.07 20.62 -4.53
N LEU A 18 10.55 19.68 -5.34
CA LEU A 18 11.15 18.36 -5.47
C LEU A 18 12.48 18.42 -6.23
N GLN A 19 13.53 17.97 -5.57
CA GLN A 19 14.85 17.78 -6.18
C GLN A 19 14.96 16.36 -6.74
N TRP A 20 14.50 16.16 -7.97
CA TRP A 20 14.40 14.85 -8.62
C TRP A 20 15.73 14.10 -8.81
N ASP A 21 16.85 14.83 -8.84
CA ASP A 21 18.20 14.27 -8.96
C ASP A 21 18.94 14.15 -7.63
N ASN A 22 18.37 14.69 -6.56
CA ASN A 22 18.91 14.54 -5.22
C ASN A 22 18.26 13.34 -4.53
N LYS A 23 19.04 12.25 -4.40
CA LYS A 23 18.60 10.97 -3.84
C LYS A 23 17.97 11.11 -2.45
N ASP A 24 18.68 11.76 -1.53
CA ASP A 24 18.21 11.88 -0.15
C ASP A 24 16.95 12.73 -0.04
N CYS A 25 16.90 13.85 -0.78
CA CYS A 25 15.71 14.70 -0.80
C CYS A 25 14.48 13.99 -1.39
N LEU A 26 14.64 13.27 -2.50
CA LEU A 26 13.53 12.56 -3.12
C LEU A 26 13.04 11.39 -2.25
N ILE A 27 13.95 10.66 -1.61
CA ILE A 27 13.59 9.61 -0.63
C ILE A 27 12.83 10.20 0.56
N ALA A 28 13.30 11.34 1.10
CA ALA A 28 12.64 12.01 2.22
C ALA A 28 11.23 12.49 1.84
N ALA A 29 11.06 13.08 0.66
CA ALA A 29 9.74 13.48 0.17
C ALA A 29 8.81 12.30 -0.05
N PHE A 30 9.31 11.21 -0.66
CA PHE A 30 8.53 10.00 -0.88
C PHE A 30 8.09 9.36 0.45
N ARG A 31 9.00 9.34 1.43
CA ARG A 31 8.69 8.90 2.79
C ARG A 31 7.60 9.74 3.44
N ASP A 32 7.74 11.06 3.41
CA ASP A 32 6.73 11.97 3.94
C ASP A 32 5.36 11.77 3.28
N ARG A 33 5.34 11.45 1.98
CA ARG A 33 4.09 11.12 1.27
C ARG A 33 3.44 9.85 1.79
N VAL A 34 4.20 8.75 1.85
CA VAL A 34 3.66 7.44 2.26
C VAL A 34 3.23 7.49 3.72
N GLU A 35 4.08 8.04 4.60
CA GLU A 35 3.76 8.19 6.01
C GLU A 35 2.57 9.13 6.23
N GLY A 36 2.61 10.32 5.62
CA GLY A 36 1.66 11.38 5.89
C GLY A 36 0.27 11.16 5.31
N PHE A 37 0.16 10.59 4.10
CA PHE A 37 -1.15 10.34 3.48
C PHE A 37 -1.72 8.95 3.78
N TYR A 38 -0.88 7.98 4.17
CA TYR A 38 -1.31 6.60 4.28
C TYR A 38 -1.07 5.99 5.66
N LEU A 39 0.20 5.86 6.08
CA LEU A 39 0.55 5.07 7.26
C LEU A 39 0.09 5.73 8.57
N ASN A 40 0.34 7.04 8.74
CA ASN A 40 -0.02 7.75 9.97
C ASN A 40 -1.55 7.84 10.14
N PRO A 41 -2.35 8.17 9.09
CA PRO A 41 -3.80 8.05 9.20
C PRO A 41 -4.27 6.63 9.51
N ALA A 42 -3.70 5.60 8.89
CA ALA A 42 -4.05 4.21 9.17
C ALA A 42 -3.76 3.81 10.63
N GLU A 43 -2.66 4.32 11.20
CA GLU A 43 -2.26 4.10 12.59
C GLU A 43 -3.24 4.74 13.56
N GLU A 44 -3.65 5.98 13.31
CA GLU A 44 -4.67 6.68 14.10
C GLU A 44 -6.02 5.95 14.06
N LEU A 45 -6.45 5.51 12.87
CA LEU A 45 -7.69 4.73 12.72
C LEU A 45 -7.63 3.39 13.44
N ASN A 46 -6.46 2.73 13.42
CA ASN A 46 -6.22 1.50 14.18
C ASN A 46 -6.29 1.73 15.69
N HIS A 47 -5.69 2.83 16.18
CA HIS A 47 -5.75 3.22 17.59
C HIS A 47 -7.20 3.41 18.06
N ARG A 48 -8.01 4.10 17.24
CA ARG A 48 -9.44 4.34 17.50
C ARG A 48 -10.35 3.15 17.25
N LYS A 49 -9.81 2.01 16.81
CA LYS A 49 -10.56 0.79 16.45
C LYS A 49 -11.60 1.02 15.34
N TYR A 50 -11.34 1.95 14.42
CA TYR A 50 -12.15 2.10 13.20
C TYR A 50 -11.74 1.07 12.15
N THR A 51 -12.11 -0.18 12.41
CA THR A 51 -11.61 -1.37 11.70
C THR A 51 -11.78 -1.29 10.19
N PHE A 52 -12.96 -0.89 9.71
CA PHE A 52 -13.24 -0.77 8.27
C PHE A 52 -12.40 0.32 7.62
N ALA A 53 -12.36 1.52 8.21
CA ALA A 53 -11.61 2.64 7.67
C ALA A 53 -10.09 2.38 7.67
N SER A 54 -9.57 1.76 8.74
CA SER A 54 -8.17 1.34 8.80
C SER A 54 -7.85 0.32 7.70
N GLY A 55 -8.72 -0.67 7.49
CA GLY A 55 -8.56 -1.64 6.42
C GLY A 55 -8.55 -1.02 5.02
N VAL A 56 -9.42 -0.03 4.78
CA VAL A 56 -9.41 0.77 3.53
C VAL A 56 -8.07 1.47 3.35
N MET A 57 -7.54 2.12 4.39
CA MET A 57 -6.23 2.77 4.33
C MET A 57 -5.11 1.78 4.04
N CYS A 58 -5.10 0.61 4.68
CA CYS A 58 -4.11 -0.43 4.38
C CYS A 58 -4.16 -0.85 2.91
N VAL A 59 -5.37 -1.10 2.38
CA VAL A 59 -5.57 -1.50 0.98
C VAL A 59 -5.13 -0.43 -0.01
N THR A 60 -5.44 0.84 0.23
CA THR A 60 -5.00 1.94 -0.64
C THR A 60 -3.49 2.16 -0.56
N THR A 61 -2.89 1.95 0.61
CA THR A 61 -1.43 1.96 0.77
C THR A 61 -0.77 0.87 -0.07
N ILE A 62 -1.29 -0.36 0.00
CA ILE A 62 -0.78 -1.49 -0.78
C ILE A 62 -0.90 -1.20 -2.28
N ASP A 63 -2.03 -0.68 -2.76
CA ASP A 63 -2.19 -0.40 -4.20
C ASP A 63 -1.21 0.68 -4.68
N PHE A 64 -0.93 1.69 -3.85
CA PHE A 64 0.07 2.72 -4.15
C PHE A 64 1.49 2.14 -4.16
N LEU A 65 1.91 1.45 -3.11
CA LEU A 65 3.25 0.85 -3.01
C LEU A 65 3.47 -0.21 -4.09
N ALA A 66 2.50 -1.09 -4.34
CA ALA A 66 2.57 -2.09 -5.40
C ALA A 66 2.77 -1.43 -6.78
N ARG A 67 2.12 -0.28 -7.04
CA ARG A 67 2.28 0.46 -8.29
C ARG A 67 3.67 1.07 -8.43
N ILE A 68 4.23 1.59 -7.35
CA ILE A 68 5.58 2.19 -7.34
C ILE A 68 6.66 1.10 -7.47
N GLU A 69 6.59 0.06 -6.66
CA GLU A 69 7.66 -0.93 -6.52
C GLU A 69 7.71 -1.96 -7.65
N THR A 70 6.57 -2.34 -8.23
CA THR A 70 6.54 -3.37 -9.29
C THR A 70 6.61 -2.77 -10.69
N CYS A 71 6.24 -1.50 -10.86
CA CYS A 71 6.05 -0.85 -12.16
C CYS A 71 5.09 -1.58 -13.12
N MET A 72 4.24 -2.49 -12.61
CA MET A 72 3.30 -3.26 -13.41
C MET A 72 1.98 -2.50 -13.60
N ASN A 73 1.45 -2.48 -14.83
CA ASN A 73 0.21 -1.78 -15.15
C ASN A 73 -1.05 -2.52 -14.65
N ASN A 74 -1.04 -3.86 -14.69
CA ASN A 74 -2.18 -4.66 -14.26
C ASN A 74 -2.32 -4.62 -12.73
N ALA A 75 -3.43 -4.05 -12.25
CA ALA A 75 -3.69 -3.84 -10.82
C ALA A 75 -3.71 -5.15 -10.02
N ARG A 76 -4.28 -6.22 -10.58
CA ARG A 76 -4.33 -7.55 -9.92
C ARG A 76 -2.94 -8.11 -9.76
N ASN A 77 -2.20 -8.23 -10.86
CA ASN A 77 -0.88 -8.85 -10.86
C ASN A 77 0.10 -8.09 -9.97
N ARG A 78 0.07 -6.75 -9.95
CA ARG A 78 0.95 -5.95 -9.09
C ARG A 78 0.65 -6.12 -7.62
N ASN A 79 -0.63 -6.12 -7.23
CA ASN A 79 -1.03 -6.25 -5.83
C ASN A 79 -0.73 -7.67 -5.34
N GLU A 80 -1.09 -8.69 -6.12
CA GLU A 80 -0.77 -10.08 -5.76
C GLU A 80 0.73 -10.30 -5.63
N LYS A 81 1.54 -9.77 -6.57
CA LYS A 81 2.99 -9.86 -6.51
C LYS A 81 3.53 -9.15 -5.28
N TRP A 82 3.13 -7.89 -5.05
CA TRP A 82 3.63 -7.11 -3.92
C TRP A 82 3.30 -7.78 -2.59
N LEU A 83 2.07 -8.30 -2.42
CA LEU A 83 1.67 -9.02 -1.22
C LEU A 83 2.54 -10.27 -0.99
N LYS A 84 2.72 -11.11 -2.02
CA LYS A 84 3.53 -12.34 -1.92
C LYS A 84 5.01 -12.04 -1.64
N ASP A 85 5.55 -10.98 -2.22
CA ASP A 85 6.95 -10.62 -2.04
C ASP A 85 7.22 -10.01 -0.65
N ASN A 86 6.22 -9.36 -0.05
CA ASN A 86 6.44 -8.52 1.15
C ASN A 86 5.79 -9.02 2.44
N ILE A 87 4.79 -9.89 2.37
CA ILE A 87 4.01 -10.35 3.52
C ILE A 87 3.85 -11.87 3.44
N GLU A 88 4.45 -12.57 4.40
CA GLU A 88 4.60 -14.04 4.39
C GLU A 88 3.25 -14.75 4.30
N GLU A 89 2.26 -14.27 5.04
CA GLU A 89 0.92 -14.84 5.13
C GLU A 89 0.20 -14.87 3.77
N PHE A 90 0.60 -14.03 2.81
CA PHE A 90 0.00 -14.00 1.48
C PHE A 90 0.69 -14.90 0.44
N LYS A 91 1.82 -15.53 0.78
CA LYS A 91 2.51 -16.51 -0.09
C LYS A 91 1.75 -17.82 -0.21
N GLY A 92 0.96 -18.15 0.82
CA GLY A 92 0.21 -19.40 0.91
C GLY A 92 -0.96 -19.52 -0.08
N ARG A 93 -1.41 -20.77 -0.27
CA ARG A 93 -2.67 -21.07 -0.96
C ARG A 93 -3.86 -20.72 -0.07
N ASP A 94 -4.99 -20.38 -0.68
CA ASP A 94 -6.24 -20.24 0.05
C ASP A 94 -6.73 -21.64 0.52
N PRO A 95 -6.89 -21.85 1.83
CA PRO A 95 -7.30 -23.14 2.38
C PRO A 95 -8.74 -23.51 1.98
N SER A 96 -9.59 -22.53 1.65
CA SER A 96 -10.98 -22.74 1.24
C SER A 96 -11.17 -22.83 -0.27
N LYS A 97 -10.18 -22.40 -1.07
CA LYS A 97 -10.23 -22.37 -2.53
C LYS A 97 -8.85 -22.69 -3.12
N HIS A 98 -8.53 -23.98 -3.24
CA HIS A 98 -7.19 -24.45 -3.63
C HIS A 98 -6.68 -23.97 -5.01
N SER A 99 -7.56 -23.45 -5.87
CA SER A 99 -7.22 -22.87 -7.17
C SER A 99 -6.65 -21.45 -7.08
N GLN A 100 -6.70 -20.79 -5.92
CA GLN A 100 -6.19 -19.43 -5.75
C GLN A 100 -5.27 -19.27 -4.53
N SER A 101 -4.48 -18.19 -4.54
CA SER A 101 -3.65 -17.79 -3.40
C SER A 101 -4.42 -16.85 -2.47
N LEU A 102 -3.97 -16.75 -1.21
CA LEU A 102 -4.53 -15.77 -0.27
C LEU A 102 -4.39 -14.34 -0.82
N ALA A 103 -3.29 -14.02 -1.50
CA ALA A 103 -3.11 -12.71 -2.13
C ALA A 103 -4.17 -12.42 -3.22
N SER A 104 -4.47 -13.43 -4.06
CA SER A 104 -5.48 -13.30 -5.12
C SER A 104 -6.86 -13.08 -4.53
N ARG A 105 -7.21 -13.85 -3.50
CA ARG A 105 -8.46 -13.68 -2.76
C ARG A 105 -8.55 -12.30 -2.10
N PHE A 106 -7.49 -11.86 -1.44
CA PHE A 106 -7.45 -10.54 -0.82
C PHE A 106 -7.66 -9.43 -1.85
N TYR A 107 -7.04 -9.55 -3.03
CA TYR A 107 -7.27 -8.61 -4.12
C TYR A 107 -8.74 -8.57 -4.54
N ASP A 108 -9.39 -9.73 -4.73
CA ASP A 108 -10.77 -9.78 -5.19
C ASP A 108 -11.78 -9.31 -4.13
N GLU A 109 -11.60 -9.74 -2.88
CA GLU A 109 -12.58 -9.53 -1.81
C GLU A 109 -12.40 -8.18 -1.11
N PHE A 110 -11.16 -7.74 -0.91
CA PHE A 110 -10.85 -6.53 -0.17
C PHE A 110 -10.46 -5.40 -1.11
N ARG A 111 -9.40 -5.53 -1.91
CA ARG A 111 -8.95 -4.41 -2.77
C ARG A 111 -10.01 -4.02 -3.77
N ASN A 112 -10.49 -4.96 -4.58
CA ASN A 112 -11.50 -4.70 -5.59
C ASN A 112 -12.83 -4.28 -4.94
N GLY A 113 -13.26 -4.98 -3.89
CA GLY A 113 -14.44 -4.60 -3.12
C GLY A 113 -14.39 -3.17 -2.57
N LEU A 114 -13.36 -2.82 -1.80
CA LEU A 114 -13.29 -1.54 -1.11
C LEU A 114 -13.06 -0.37 -2.08
N VAL A 115 -12.19 -0.55 -3.07
CA VAL A 115 -11.82 0.55 -3.99
C VAL A 115 -12.85 0.76 -5.09
N HIS A 116 -13.52 -0.29 -5.57
CA HIS A 116 -14.48 -0.18 -6.69
C HIS A 116 -15.95 -0.29 -6.27
N GLU A 117 -16.27 -0.94 -5.15
CA GLU A 117 -17.66 -1.18 -4.72
C GLU A 117 -17.98 -0.61 -3.34
N GLY A 118 -17.01 -0.03 -2.62
CA GLY A 118 -17.22 0.53 -1.28
C GLY A 118 -17.57 -0.49 -0.19
N ARG A 119 -17.31 -1.79 -0.41
CA ARG A 119 -17.63 -2.86 0.54
C ARG A 119 -16.67 -4.05 0.43
N ILE A 120 -16.60 -4.89 1.46
CA ILE A 120 -15.87 -6.16 1.38
C ILE A 120 -16.78 -7.23 0.77
N LYS A 121 -16.25 -8.07 -0.14
CA LYS A 121 -17.03 -9.13 -0.81
C LYS A 121 -16.97 -10.46 -0.06
N ASN A 122 -17.89 -11.37 -0.41
CA ASN A 122 -17.88 -12.77 0.01
C ASN A 122 -17.75 -12.99 1.53
N ALA A 123 -18.43 -12.16 2.33
CA ALA A 123 -18.35 -12.18 3.79
C ALA A 123 -16.93 -12.00 4.38
N GLY A 124 -15.98 -11.50 3.57
CA GLY A 124 -14.68 -11.08 4.06
C GLY A 124 -14.83 -9.97 5.08
N GLN A 125 -13.96 -9.96 6.08
CA GLN A 125 -14.10 -9.11 7.26
C GLN A 125 -12.75 -8.56 7.70
N PHE A 126 -12.78 -7.38 8.31
CA PHE A 126 -11.70 -6.93 9.17
C PHE A 126 -12.06 -7.15 10.63
N SER A 127 -11.12 -7.64 11.44
CA SER A 127 -11.32 -7.87 12.87
C SER A 127 -10.01 -7.75 13.64
N TYR A 128 -10.07 -7.21 14.86
CA TYR A 128 -8.92 -7.19 15.77
C TYR A 128 -8.91 -8.39 16.73
N ASN A 129 -9.95 -9.23 16.70
CA ASN A 129 -10.24 -10.20 17.78
C ASN A 129 -9.54 -11.55 17.58
N PHE A 130 -8.38 -11.57 16.92
CA PHE A 130 -7.58 -12.78 16.70
C PHE A 130 -6.08 -12.44 16.53
N GLY A 131 -5.22 -13.42 16.81
CA GLY A 131 -3.78 -13.25 16.98
C GLY A 131 -2.92 -13.38 15.71
N GLU A 132 -3.53 -13.34 14.53
CA GLU A 132 -2.85 -13.59 13.24
C GLU A 132 -3.20 -12.48 12.22
N LEU A 133 -2.40 -12.32 11.16
CA LEU A 133 -2.67 -11.30 10.13
C LEU A 133 -3.88 -11.66 9.27
N VAL A 134 -3.95 -12.92 8.84
CA VAL A 134 -5.06 -13.48 8.05
C VAL A 134 -5.51 -14.77 8.71
N LYS A 135 -6.83 -14.95 8.79
CA LYS A 135 -7.48 -16.19 9.16
C LYS A 135 -8.55 -16.51 8.12
N VAL A 136 -8.75 -17.79 7.83
CA VAL A 136 -9.87 -18.23 6.98
C VAL A 136 -10.75 -19.16 7.80
N GLU A 137 -11.99 -18.74 8.07
CA GLU A 137 -12.98 -19.51 8.85
C GLU A 137 -14.27 -19.64 8.07
N GLU A 138 -14.84 -20.84 8.03
CA GLU A 138 -16.16 -21.10 7.41
C GLU A 138 -16.32 -20.45 6.04
N SER A 139 -15.25 -20.48 5.23
CA SER A 139 -15.10 -19.83 3.92
C SER A 139 -14.94 -18.31 3.88
N ALA A 140 -15.00 -17.58 5.00
CA ALA A 140 -14.71 -16.15 5.08
C ALA A 140 -13.22 -15.88 5.35
N MET A 141 -12.64 -14.91 4.65
CA MET A 141 -11.31 -14.38 4.95
C MET A 141 -11.45 -13.24 5.96
N ILE A 142 -10.79 -13.38 7.10
CA ILE A 142 -10.75 -12.39 8.16
C ILE A 142 -9.34 -11.83 8.21
N VAL A 143 -9.22 -10.50 8.12
CA VAL A 143 -7.92 -9.81 8.12
C VAL A 143 -7.83 -8.90 9.34
N ASN A 144 -6.69 -8.94 10.02
CA ASN A 144 -6.41 -8.02 11.11
C ASN A 144 -5.74 -6.75 10.57
N PRO A 145 -6.43 -5.59 10.53
CA PRO A 145 -5.87 -4.40 9.91
C PRO A 145 -4.71 -3.79 10.72
N GLY A 146 -4.60 -4.13 12.01
CA GLY A 146 -3.44 -3.74 12.84
C GLY A 146 -2.18 -4.50 12.43
N PHE A 147 -2.28 -5.83 12.30
CA PHE A 147 -1.15 -6.63 11.83
C PHE A 147 -0.84 -6.40 10.35
N LEU A 148 -1.86 -6.15 9.52
CA LEU A 148 -1.66 -5.75 8.13
C LEU A 148 -0.88 -4.43 8.04
N LEU A 149 -1.26 -3.40 8.81
CA LEU A 149 -0.52 -2.14 8.85
C LEU A 149 0.93 -2.34 9.31
N LYS A 150 1.15 -3.15 10.35
CA LYS A 150 2.51 -3.48 10.82
C LYS A 150 3.35 -4.13 9.72
N ALA A 151 2.78 -5.07 8.96
CA ALA A 151 3.45 -5.72 7.85
C ALA A 151 3.76 -4.74 6.70
N ILE A 152 2.82 -3.84 6.38
CA ILE A 152 3.02 -2.78 5.38
C ILE A 152 4.15 -1.83 5.81
N LYS A 153 4.15 -1.34 7.06
CA LYS A 153 5.23 -0.49 7.61
C LYS A 153 6.59 -1.19 7.48
N GLY A 154 6.67 -2.46 7.88
CA GLY A 154 7.90 -3.25 7.76
C GLY A 154 8.37 -3.44 6.32
N SER A 155 7.47 -3.67 5.37
CA SER A 155 7.78 -3.74 3.94
C SER A 155 8.27 -2.40 3.39
N PHE A 156 7.60 -1.32 3.77
CA PHE A 156 7.96 0.03 3.35
C PHE A 156 9.37 0.43 3.83
N GLU A 157 9.72 0.16 5.08
CA GLU A 157 11.08 0.42 5.59
C GLU A 157 12.14 -0.35 4.81
N ARG A 158 11.92 -1.64 4.53
CA ARG A 158 12.84 -2.43 3.70
C ARG A 158 12.99 -1.87 2.29
N PHE A 159 11.90 -1.38 1.70
CA PHE A 159 11.95 -0.73 0.39
C PHE A 159 12.79 0.56 0.44
N ILE A 160 12.58 1.40 1.46
CA ILE A 160 13.38 2.63 1.62
C ILE A 160 14.85 2.31 1.82
N ASP A 161 15.19 1.32 2.66
CA ASP A 161 16.57 0.90 2.87
C ASP A 161 17.22 0.40 1.57
N LYS A 162 16.48 -0.41 0.79
CA LYS A 162 16.92 -0.84 -0.54
C LYS A 162 17.20 0.35 -1.46
N VAL A 163 16.27 1.31 -1.54
CA VAL A 163 16.43 2.51 -2.38
C VAL A 163 17.62 3.35 -1.94
N LYS A 164 17.91 3.45 -0.64
CA LYS A 164 19.09 4.14 -0.12
C LYS A 164 20.39 3.44 -0.55
N SER A 165 20.44 2.11 -0.50
CA SER A 165 21.65 1.33 -0.78
C SER A 165 21.88 0.98 -2.27
N ASP A 166 20.83 1.01 -3.10
CA ASP A 166 20.89 0.54 -4.50
C ASP A 166 20.42 1.64 -5.47
N ASP A 167 21.35 2.13 -6.31
CA ASP A 167 21.08 3.17 -7.31
C ASP A 167 20.17 2.69 -8.44
N SER A 168 20.11 1.39 -8.71
CA SER A 168 19.11 0.83 -9.62
C SER A 168 17.71 0.98 -9.02
N ALA A 169 17.53 0.60 -7.75
CA ALA A 169 16.28 0.76 -7.03
C ALA A 169 15.84 2.23 -6.94
N PHE A 170 16.79 3.14 -6.69
CA PHE A 170 16.51 4.59 -6.70
C PHE A 170 16.05 5.09 -8.08
N ARG A 171 16.73 4.69 -9.16
CA ARG A 171 16.29 5.04 -10.52
C ARG A 171 14.89 4.49 -10.81
N SER A 172 14.58 3.27 -10.39
CA SER A 172 13.24 2.69 -10.54
C SER A 172 12.18 3.49 -9.76
N LEU A 173 12.46 3.90 -8.52
CA LEU A 173 11.56 4.76 -7.75
C LEU A 173 11.31 6.08 -8.48
N LYS A 174 12.38 6.77 -8.90
CA LYS A 174 12.29 8.05 -9.61
C LYS A 174 11.44 7.91 -10.88
N CYS A 175 11.70 6.90 -11.70
CA CYS A 175 10.92 6.62 -12.91
C CYS A 175 9.45 6.34 -12.61
N ALA A 176 9.14 5.58 -11.56
CA ALA A 176 7.78 5.28 -11.16
C ALA A 176 7.02 6.54 -10.72
N LEU A 177 7.67 7.40 -9.92
CA LEU A 177 7.10 8.68 -9.49
C LEU A 177 6.87 9.64 -10.66
N LEU A 178 7.85 9.81 -11.55
CA LEU A 178 7.70 10.65 -12.73
C LEU A 178 6.59 10.17 -13.67
N ARG A 179 6.44 8.84 -13.83
CA ARG A 179 5.35 8.26 -14.60
C ARG A 179 3.99 8.59 -13.99
N ASP A 180 3.85 8.40 -12.69
CA ASP A 180 2.55 8.49 -12.01
C ASP A 180 2.12 9.93 -11.71
N PHE A 181 3.09 10.85 -11.58
CA PHE A 181 2.84 12.27 -11.33
C PHE A 181 3.25 13.15 -12.50
N ARG A 182 3.32 12.59 -13.72
CA ARG A 182 3.80 13.29 -14.90
C ARG A 182 3.10 14.64 -15.11
N LYS A 183 1.77 14.63 -14.99
CA LYS A 183 0.95 15.83 -15.19
C LYS A 183 1.26 16.89 -14.14
N GLU A 184 1.44 16.50 -12.89
CA GLU A 184 1.76 17.40 -11.78
C GLU A 184 3.18 17.98 -11.86
N VAL A 185 4.10 17.27 -12.51
CA VAL A 185 5.47 17.73 -12.75
C VAL A 185 5.56 18.67 -13.95
N GLU A 186 4.67 18.50 -14.93
CA GLU A 186 4.63 19.31 -16.16
C GLU A 186 3.81 20.62 -16.00
N LEU A 187 3.12 20.81 -14.87
CA LEU A 187 2.34 22.01 -14.53
C LEU A 187 3.20 23.10 -13.87
#